data_AF-A0AAI9R9N3-F1
#
_entry.id   AF-A0AAI9R9N3-F1
#
_cell.length_a   1.000
_cell.length_b   1.000
_cell.length_c   1.000
_cell.angle_alpha   90.00
_cell.angle_beta   90.00
_cell.angle_gamma   90.00
#
_symmetry.space_group_name_H-M   'P 1'
#
loop_
_entity.id
_entity.type
_entity.pdbx_description
1 polymer ?
#
loop_
_entity_poly.entity_id
_entity_poly.type
_entity_poly.pdbx_seq_one_letter_code
_entity_poly.pdbx_strand_id
1 'polypeptide(L)'
;MKSRFIHNGYFLLLTFGTGLFYFCFYLIALLFSLTLSFTVVGIPLIMRVLQTTTPFIQFERIQTKIYTDISTDSYDRSITMDTSNWSQVKLVLTDRRTWCAVYWLMQKFTIGIFSLISAIIFYVMPLMFLLAPLLYRYIDMNIIFIQIDTFAKSLFVMFMGIVFTAISIRIVDGLTKKIGGYTRSMIRQLNQ
;
A
#
# COMPACT_ATOMS: atom_id res chain seq x y z
N MET A 1 5.39 16.85 -16.41
CA MET A 1 6.12 15.95 -15.47
C MET A 1 5.80 16.21 -13.99
N LYS A 2 5.82 17.47 -13.51
CA LYS A 2 5.65 17.79 -12.07
C LYS A 2 4.35 17.25 -11.41
N SER A 3 3.22 17.27 -12.12
CA SER A 3 1.93 16.75 -11.61
C SER A 3 1.92 15.23 -11.37
N ARG A 4 2.61 14.45 -12.22
CA ARG A 4 2.67 12.99 -12.10
C ARG A 4 3.48 12.53 -10.89
N PHE A 5 4.59 13.22 -10.61
CA PHE A 5 5.42 12.89 -9.44
C PHE A 5 4.64 13.05 -8.13
N ILE A 6 3.92 14.17 -7.97
CA ILE A 6 3.09 14.43 -6.78
C ILE A 6 1.96 13.39 -6.68
N HIS A 7 1.28 13.08 -7.78
CA HIS A 7 0.25 12.03 -7.83
C HIS A 7 0.79 10.66 -7.41
N ASN A 8 1.97 10.27 -7.89
CA ASN A 8 2.58 9.01 -7.52
C ASN A 8 2.99 8.97 -6.05
N GLY A 9 3.54 10.07 -5.52
CA GLY A 9 3.85 10.17 -4.09
C GLY A 9 2.61 10.01 -3.21
N TYR A 10 1.52 10.67 -3.59
CA TYR A 10 0.24 10.53 -2.89
C TYR A 10 -0.31 9.09 -3.00
N PHE A 11 -0.21 8.46 -4.18
CA PHE A 11 -0.60 7.07 -4.38
C PHE A 11 0.22 6.10 -3.50
N LEU A 12 1.54 6.30 -3.38
CA LEU A 12 2.40 5.48 -2.54
C LEU A 12 2.01 5.59 -1.05
N LEU A 13 1.74 6.81 -0.58
CA LEU A 13 1.28 7.07 0.79
C LEU A 13 -0.11 6.47 1.05
N LEU A 14 -1.04 6.64 0.10
CA LEU A 14 -2.36 6.02 0.18
C LEU A 14 -2.28 4.48 0.17
N THR A 15 -1.37 3.90 -0.62
CA THR A 15 -1.14 2.45 -0.66
C THR A 15 -0.68 1.94 0.70
N PHE A 16 0.19 2.69 1.38
CA PHE A 16 0.58 2.39 2.75
C PHE A 16 -0.59 2.53 3.73
N GLY A 17 -1.30 3.66 3.71
CA GLY A 17 -2.41 3.92 4.63
C GLY A 17 -3.53 2.89 4.50
N THR A 18 -3.90 2.52 3.27
CA THR A 18 -4.89 1.47 3.00
C THR A 18 -4.39 0.09 3.41
N GLY A 19 -3.14 -0.26 3.10
CA GLY A 19 -2.54 -1.54 3.52
C GLY A 19 -2.50 -1.69 5.05
N LEU A 20 -2.11 -0.64 5.77
CA LEU A 20 -2.12 -0.61 7.23
C LEU A 20 -3.54 -0.74 7.79
N PHE A 21 -4.49 0.02 7.23
CA PHE A 21 -5.89 -0.05 7.64
C PHE A 21 -6.45 -1.46 7.48
N TYR A 22 -6.27 -2.11 6.32
CA TYR A 22 -6.75 -3.48 6.10
C TYR A 22 -6.10 -4.47 7.05
N PHE A 23 -4.78 -4.39 7.24
CA PHE A 23 -4.08 -5.29 8.14
C PHE A 23 -4.56 -5.15 9.58
N CYS A 24 -4.63 -3.93 10.12
CA CYS A 24 -5.13 -3.70 11.47
C CYS A 24 -6.61 -4.11 11.60
N PHE A 25 -7.44 -3.75 10.63
CA PHE A 25 -8.86 -4.11 10.64
C PHE A 25 -9.06 -5.61 10.66
N TYR A 26 -8.45 -6.36 9.73
CA TYR A 26 -8.61 -7.82 9.68
C TYR A 26 -7.95 -8.52 10.87
N LEU A 27 -6.78 -8.06 11.33
CA LEU A 27 -6.12 -8.65 12.48
C LEU A 27 -6.98 -8.50 13.74
N ILE A 28 -7.45 -7.29 14.04
CA ILE A 28 -8.29 -7.04 15.22
C ILE A 28 -9.63 -7.76 15.06
N ALA A 29 -10.28 -7.64 13.91
CA ALA A 29 -11.61 -8.18 13.72
C ALA A 29 -11.61 -9.71 13.71
N LEU A 30 -10.62 -10.38 13.10
CA LEU A 30 -10.50 -11.84 13.14
C LEU A 30 -10.14 -12.34 14.54
N LEU A 31 -9.18 -11.71 15.22
CA LEU A 31 -8.83 -12.10 16.60
C LEU A 31 -10.03 -11.94 17.53
N PHE A 32 -10.69 -10.78 17.46
CA PHE A 32 -11.88 -10.50 18.27
C PHE A 32 -13.01 -11.49 17.96
N SER A 33 -13.26 -11.79 16.68
CA SER A 33 -14.26 -12.77 16.27
C SER A 33 -13.91 -14.19 16.75
N LEU A 34 -12.63 -14.56 16.70
CA LEU A 34 -12.16 -15.88 17.10
C LEU A 34 -12.24 -16.06 18.62
N THR A 35 -11.92 -15.02 19.39
CA THR A 35 -12.15 -14.99 20.84
C THR A 35 -13.64 -15.07 21.16
N LEU A 36 -14.49 -14.31 20.44
CA LEU A 36 -15.94 -14.40 20.60
C LEU A 36 -16.53 -15.68 20.02
N SER A 37 -15.80 -16.49 19.25
CA SER A 37 -16.32 -17.72 18.65
C SER A 37 -16.64 -18.79 19.69
N PHE A 38 -16.06 -18.70 20.87
CA PHE A 38 -16.49 -19.48 22.04
C PHE A 38 -17.92 -19.13 22.49
N THR A 39 -18.41 -17.95 22.10
CA THR A 39 -19.78 -17.51 22.30
C THR A 39 -20.58 -17.66 21.00
N VAL A 40 -21.91 -17.77 21.13
CA VAL A 40 -22.83 -17.84 19.97
C VAL A 40 -22.68 -16.61 19.03
N VAL A 41 -22.15 -15.49 19.54
CA VAL A 41 -22.01 -14.22 18.81
C VAL A 41 -20.80 -14.18 17.87
N GLY A 42 -19.77 -15.01 18.09
CA GLY A 42 -18.54 -14.92 17.29
C GLY A 42 -18.71 -15.35 15.84
N ILE A 43 -19.53 -16.36 15.57
CA ILE A 43 -19.73 -16.87 14.21
C ILE A 43 -20.41 -15.81 13.29
N PRO A 44 -21.50 -15.13 13.72
CA PRO A 44 -22.01 -13.95 13.00
C PRO A 44 -20.99 -12.84 12.79
N LEU A 45 -20.07 -12.66 13.73
CA LEU A 45 -19.05 -11.60 13.66
C LEU A 45 -18.01 -11.89 12.58
N ILE A 46 -17.50 -13.13 12.50
CA ILE A 46 -16.58 -13.56 11.40
C ILE A 46 -17.25 -13.30 10.04
N MET A 47 -18.54 -13.60 9.90
CA MET A 47 -19.25 -13.36 8.65
C MET A 47 -19.32 -11.90 8.26
N ARG A 48 -19.61 -11.00 9.21
CA ARG A 48 -19.59 -9.55 8.93
C ARG A 48 -18.21 -9.08 8.48
N VAL A 49 -17.14 -9.62 9.07
CA VAL A 49 -15.77 -9.30 8.67
C VAL A 49 -15.50 -9.75 7.23
N LEU A 50 -15.90 -10.97 6.87
CA LEU A 50 -15.75 -11.47 5.51
C LEU A 50 -16.60 -10.70 4.48
N GLN A 51 -17.75 -10.15 4.87
CA GLN A 51 -18.55 -9.29 4.00
C GLN A 51 -17.85 -7.97 3.66
N THR A 52 -17.02 -7.43 4.56
CA THR A 52 -16.25 -6.19 4.28
C THR A 52 -15.17 -6.37 3.22
N THR A 53 -14.84 -7.61 2.86
CA THR A 53 -13.83 -7.92 1.86
C THR A 53 -14.21 -7.46 0.46
N THR A 54 -15.47 -7.63 0.07
CA THR A 54 -15.98 -7.18 -1.25
C THR A 54 -15.82 -5.66 -1.45
N PRO A 55 -16.34 -4.78 -0.56
CA PRO A 55 -16.19 -3.33 -0.75
C PRO A 55 -14.73 -2.89 -0.68
N PHE A 56 -13.87 -3.55 0.10
CA PHE A 56 -12.43 -3.22 0.12
C PHE A 56 -11.74 -3.56 -1.20
N ILE A 57 -12.04 -4.69 -1.83
CA ILE A 57 -11.51 -5.01 -3.17
C ILE A 57 -11.99 -4.01 -4.21
N GLN A 58 -13.25 -3.55 -4.12
CA GLN A 58 -13.77 -2.53 -5.02
C GLN A 58 -13.09 -1.17 -4.81
N PHE A 59 -12.83 -0.79 -3.55
CA PHE A 59 -12.08 0.41 -3.22
C PHE A 59 -10.67 0.37 -3.81
N GLU A 60 -9.98 -0.77 -3.70
CA GLU A 60 -8.67 -1.02 -4.30
C GLU A 60 -8.67 -0.87 -5.82
N ARG A 61 -9.73 -1.37 -6.46
CA ARG A 61 -9.95 -1.21 -7.91
C ARG A 61 -10.13 0.26 -8.29
N ILE A 62 -10.96 1.00 -7.55
CA ILE A 62 -11.21 2.42 -7.82
C ILE A 62 -9.91 3.22 -7.64
N GLN A 63 -9.17 2.98 -6.56
CA GLN A 63 -7.87 3.60 -6.33
C GLN A 63 -6.90 3.29 -7.47
N THR A 64 -6.74 2.02 -7.85
CA THR A 64 -5.83 1.63 -8.95
C THR A 64 -6.25 2.23 -10.30
N LYS A 65 -7.56 2.33 -10.56
CA LYS A 65 -8.08 2.98 -11.78
C LYS A 65 -7.78 4.47 -11.80
N ILE A 66 -8.01 5.18 -10.70
CA ILE A 66 -7.80 6.64 -10.62
C ILE A 66 -6.31 6.99 -10.76
N TYR A 67 -5.42 6.22 -10.12
CA TYR A 67 -4.01 6.60 -10.00
C TYR A 67 -3.09 5.93 -11.02
N THR A 68 -3.43 4.75 -11.52
CA THR A 68 -2.57 3.99 -12.44
C THR A 68 -3.20 3.79 -13.82
N ASP A 69 -4.46 4.19 -14.02
CA ASP A 69 -5.24 4.02 -15.27
C ASP A 69 -5.31 2.56 -15.75
N ILE A 70 -5.05 1.60 -14.86
CA ILE A 70 -5.17 0.17 -15.17
C ILE A 70 -6.61 -0.24 -14.87
N SER A 71 -7.37 -0.48 -15.93
CA SER A 71 -8.70 -1.07 -15.82
C SER A 71 -8.59 -2.55 -15.41
N THR A 72 -9.10 -2.89 -14.24
CA THR A 72 -9.26 -4.28 -13.79
C THR A 72 -10.72 -4.72 -13.95
N ASP A 73 -10.93 -6.02 -14.13
CA ASP A 73 -12.27 -6.62 -14.24
C ASP A 73 -13.10 -6.35 -12.98
N SER A 74 -14.43 -6.38 -13.14
CA SER A 74 -15.31 -6.24 -11.98
C SER A 74 -15.16 -7.46 -11.07
N TYR A 75 -14.99 -7.22 -9.77
CA TYR A 75 -15.16 -8.27 -8.77
C TYR A 75 -16.65 -8.36 -8.45
N ASP A 76 -17.34 -9.24 -9.16
CA ASP A 76 -18.81 -9.34 -9.17
C ASP A 76 -19.33 -10.39 -8.19
N ARG A 77 -18.80 -10.37 -6.95
CA ARG A 77 -19.28 -11.24 -5.88
C ARG A 77 -20.08 -10.43 -4.87
N SER A 78 -21.39 -10.33 -5.10
CA SER A 78 -22.34 -9.91 -4.07
C SER A 78 -22.46 -11.03 -3.04
N ILE A 79 -21.87 -10.84 -1.86
CA ILE A 79 -22.13 -11.68 -0.70
C ILE A 79 -23.48 -11.23 -0.12
N THR A 80 -24.59 -11.61 -0.77
CA THR A 80 -25.93 -11.40 -0.24
C THR A 80 -26.21 -12.53 0.75
N MET A 81 -26.31 -12.22 2.03
CA MET A 81 -26.51 -13.23 3.08
C MET A 81 -27.78 -12.95 3.87
N ASP A 82 -28.58 -14.01 4.03
CA ASP A 82 -29.51 -14.13 5.13
C ASP A 82 -28.81 -14.85 6.29
N THR A 83 -28.58 -14.14 7.39
CA THR A 83 -27.97 -14.70 8.61
C THR A 83 -28.80 -15.82 9.25
N SER A 84 -30.05 -16.01 8.80
CA SER A 84 -30.94 -17.08 9.26
C SER A 84 -30.61 -18.46 8.67
N ASN A 85 -29.86 -18.54 7.56
CA ASN A 85 -29.59 -19.80 6.87
C ASN A 85 -28.22 -20.38 7.25
N TRP A 86 -28.22 -21.31 8.21
CA TRP A 86 -26.99 -21.96 8.70
C TRP A 86 -26.17 -22.69 7.61
N SER A 87 -26.83 -23.12 6.53
CA SER A 87 -26.18 -23.69 5.35
C SER A 87 -25.34 -22.65 4.58
N GLN A 88 -25.84 -21.42 4.41
CA GLN A 88 -25.12 -20.33 3.77
C GLN A 88 -23.93 -19.85 4.62
N VAL A 89 -24.11 -19.82 5.95
CA VAL A 89 -23.04 -19.52 6.90
C VAL A 89 -21.85 -20.47 6.71
N LYS A 90 -22.12 -21.78 6.75
CA LYS A 90 -21.07 -22.79 6.63
C LYS A 90 -20.38 -22.72 5.27
N LEU A 91 -21.13 -22.47 4.21
CA LEU A 91 -20.59 -22.29 2.86
C LEU A 91 -19.58 -21.16 2.80
N VAL A 92 -19.90 -19.98 3.36
CA VAL A 92 -18.97 -18.83 3.28
C VAL A 92 -17.79 -18.96 4.21
N LEU A 93 -17.97 -19.54 5.41
CA LEU A 93 -16.85 -19.84 6.31
C LEU A 93 -15.89 -20.88 5.73
N THR A 94 -16.37 -21.80 4.90
CA THR A 94 -15.53 -22.83 4.26
C THR A 94 -15.04 -22.38 2.88
N ASP A 95 -15.49 -21.23 2.38
CA ASP A 95 -15.14 -20.76 1.05
C ASP A 95 -13.69 -20.27 1.01
N ARG A 96 -12.84 -21.09 0.39
CA ARG A 96 -11.41 -20.81 0.20
C ARG A 96 -11.18 -19.46 -0.48
N ARG A 97 -12.08 -19.03 -1.38
CA ARG A 97 -11.91 -17.76 -2.12
C ARG A 97 -11.99 -16.54 -1.20
N THR A 98 -12.89 -16.56 -0.21
CA THR A 98 -13.07 -15.46 0.75
C THR A 98 -11.85 -15.33 1.66
N TRP A 99 -11.31 -16.45 2.13
CA TRP A 99 -10.07 -16.46 2.91
C TRP A 99 -8.85 -16.05 2.09
N CYS A 100 -8.77 -16.45 0.82
CA CYS A 100 -7.76 -15.95 -0.10
C CYS A 100 -7.87 -14.43 -0.25
N ALA A 101 -9.07 -13.88 -0.42
CA ALA A 101 -9.28 -12.44 -0.53
C ALA A 101 -8.77 -11.67 0.69
N VAL A 102 -9.09 -12.13 1.90
CA VAL A 102 -8.57 -11.57 3.15
C VAL A 102 -7.04 -11.65 3.20
N TYR A 103 -6.47 -12.81 2.85
CA TYR A 103 -5.02 -13.00 2.81
C TYR A 103 -4.33 -12.02 1.85
N TRP A 104 -4.87 -11.85 0.64
CA TRP A 104 -4.38 -10.87 -0.33
C TRP A 104 -4.43 -9.43 0.23
N LEU A 105 -5.54 -9.04 0.86
CA LEU A 105 -5.67 -7.73 1.49
C LEU A 105 -4.68 -7.52 2.64
N MET A 106 -4.44 -8.54 3.47
CA MET A 106 -3.45 -8.46 4.55
C MET A 106 -2.02 -8.34 4.01
N GLN A 107 -1.69 -9.04 2.92
CA GLN A 107 -0.36 -8.97 2.30
C GLN A 107 -0.06 -7.60 1.68
N LYS A 108 -1.10 -6.79 1.39
CA LYS A 108 -0.94 -5.41 0.94
C LYS A 108 -0.18 -4.55 1.97
N PHE A 109 -0.22 -4.87 3.26
CA PHE A 109 0.56 -4.15 4.27
C PHE A 109 2.07 -4.22 4.00
N THR A 110 2.59 -5.39 3.64
CA THR A 110 4.00 -5.55 3.28
C THR A 110 4.36 -4.67 2.08
N ILE A 111 3.51 -4.64 1.06
CA ILE A 111 3.67 -3.77 -0.12
C ILE A 111 3.61 -2.29 0.29
N GLY A 112 2.70 -1.94 1.20
CA GLY A 112 2.59 -0.62 1.80
C GLY A 112 3.86 -0.18 2.51
N ILE A 113 4.49 -1.05 3.31
CA ILE A 113 5.76 -0.75 3.99
C ILE A 113 6.86 -0.47 2.96
N PHE A 114 7.00 -1.33 1.95
CA PHE A 114 7.97 -1.10 0.88
C PHE A 114 7.70 0.22 0.14
N SER A 115 6.43 0.53 -0.11
CA SER A 115 5.99 1.80 -0.68
C SER A 115 6.41 3.00 0.18
N LEU A 116 6.16 2.95 1.50
CA LEU A 116 6.53 4.01 2.44
C LEU A 116 8.05 4.21 2.50
N ILE A 117 8.83 3.13 2.65
CA ILE A 117 10.30 3.19 2.67
C ILE A 117 10.82 3.81 1.37
N SER A 118 10.28 3.37 0.23
CA SER A 118 10.66 3.94 -1.07
C SER A 118 10.30 5.42 -1.16
N ALA A 119 9.12 5.84 -0.69
CA ALA A 119 8.73 7.25 -0.67
C ALA A 119 9.66 8.08 0.22
N ILE A 120 10.01 7.59 1.42
CA ILE A 120 10.94 8.30 2.30
C ILE A 120 12.30 8.45 1.61
N ILE A 121 12.87 7.38 1.07
CA ILE A 121 14.18 7.43 0.41
C ILE A 121 14.13 8.36 -0.81
N PHE A 122 13.13 8.23 -1.68
CA PHE A 122 13.08 8.94 -2.95
C PHE A 122 12.58 10.39 -2.88
N TYR A 123 12.01 10.82 -1.75
CA TYR A 123 11.59 12.21 -1.53
C TYR A 123 12.48 12.93 -0.50
N VAL A 124 12.85 12.28 0.60
CA VAL A 124 13.62 12.92 1.68
C VAL A 124 15.10 13.04 1.31
N MET A 125 15.73 11.98 0.76
CA MET A 125 17.14 12.05 0.37
C MET A 125 17.41 13.15 -0.66
N PRO A 126 16.74 13.19 -1.83
CA PRO A 126 17.05 14.22 -2.82
C PRO A 126 16.77 15.63 -2.31
N LEU A 127 15.77 15.82 -1.44
CA LEU A 127 15.51 17.10 -0.79
C LEU A 127 16.69 17.52 0.11
N MET A 128 17.25 16.58 0.88
CA MET A 128 18.42 16.82 1.72
C MET A 128 19.66 17.16 0.89
N PHE A 129 19.88 16.45 -0.23
CA PHE A 129 20.96 16.75 -1.18
C PHE A 129 20.79 18.12 -1.85
N LEU A 130 19.57 18.52 -2.18
CA LEU A 130 19.30 19.83 -2.79
C LEU A 130 19.51 20.99 -1.80
N LEU A 131 19.22 20.75 -0.52
CA LEU A 131 19.45 21.69 0.57
C LEU A 131 20.88 21.63 1.14
N ALA A 132 21.73 20.73 0.64
CA ALA A 132 23.11 20.59 1.07
C ALA A 132 23.92 21.91 1.10
N PRO A 133 23.88 22.80 0.08
CA PRO A 133 24.63 24.06 0.10
C PRO A 133 24.12 25.09 1.11
N LEU A 134 22.92 24.92 1.67
CA LEU A 134 22.39 25.73 2.77
C LEU A 134 22.66 25.10 4.14
N LEU A 135 22.56 23.77 4.21
CA LEU A 135 22.66 23.01 5.45
C LEU A 135 24.11 22.72 5.89
N TYR A 136 25.10 22.77 4.99
CA TYR A 136 26.50 22.46 5.32
C TYR A 136 27.10 23.34 6.43
N ARG A 137 26.50 24.51 6.70
CA ARG A 137 26.95 25.43 7.74
C ARG A 137 26.31 25.18 9.11
N TYR A 138 25.21 24.44 9.15
CA TYR A 138 24.44 24.17 10.37
C TYR A 138 24.48 22.70 10.79
N ILE A 139 24.73 21.79 9.84
CA ILE A 139 24.71 20.36 10.05
C ILE A 139 26.00 19.78 9.48
N ASP A 140 26.78 19.10 10.33
CA ASP A 140 27.93 18.30 9.92
C ASP A 140 27.44 17.10 9.09
N MET A 141 27.29 17.31 7.79
CA MET A 141 26.92 16.25 6.85
C MET A 141 28.17 15.46 6.46
N ASN A 142 28.32 14.28 7.06
CA ASN A 142 29.35 13.33 6.70
C ASN A 142 28.75 12.27 5.76
N ILE A 143 29.11 12.31 4.47
CA ILE A 143 28.69 11.29 3.50
C ILE A 143 29.87 10.35 3.28
N ILE A 144 29.72 9.09 3.70
CA ILE A 144 30.64 7.98 3.38
C ILE A 144 32.11 8.41 3.57
N PHE A 145 32.46 8.90 4.76
CA PHE A 145 33.81 9.33 5.16
C PHE A 145 34.34 10.65 4.58
N ILE A 146 33.55 11.42 3.85
CA ILE A 146 33.93 12.77 3.39
C ILE A 146 33.09 13.82 4.12
N GLN A 147 33.76 14.65 4.92
CA GLN A 147 33.16 15.86 5.49
C GLN A 147 32.97 16.93 4.40
N ILE A 148 31.75 17.46 4.33
CA ILE A 148 31.32 18.47 3.37
C ILE A 148 31.57 19.86 3.96
N ASP A 149 32.85 20.21 4.15
CA ASP A 149 33.23 21.47 4.81
C ASP A 149 33.39 22.64 3.82
N THR A 150 33.24 22.37 2.52
CA THR A 150 33.55 23.32 1.44
C THR A 150 32.35 23.54 0.54
N PHE A 151 32.12 24.80 0.17
CA PHE A 151 31.07 25.21 -0.77
C PHE A 151 31.14 24.43 -2.11
N ALA A 152 32.35 24.16 -2.61
CA ALA A 152 32.53 23.36 -3.82
C ALA A 152 32.06 21.89 -3.64
N LYS A 153 32.29 21.29 -2.47
CA LYS A 153 31.82 19.93 -2.15
C LYS A 153 30.29 19.89 -2.05
N SER A 154 29.67 20.89 -1.42
CA SER A 154 28.20 20.95 -1.31
C SER A 154 27.51 21.19 -2.66
N LEU A 155 28.15 21.92 -3.59
CA LEU A 155 27.66 22.12 -4.95
C LEU A 155 27.72 20.81 -5.77
N PHE A 156 28.77 20.01 -5.61
CA PHE A 156 28.86 18.68 -6.22
C PHE A 156 27.78 17.72 -5.69
N VAL A 157 27.54 17.75 -4.38
CA VAL A 157 26.48 17.01 -3.68
C VAL A 157 25.09 17.43 -4.19
N MET A 158 24.85 18.73 -4.42
CA MET A 158 23.63 19.24 -5.03
C MET A 158 23.42 18.69 -6.45
N PHE A 159 24.47 18.69 -7.28
CA PHE A 159 24.40 18.15 -8.64
C PHE A 159 24.08 16.65 -8.65
N MET A 160 24.70 15.90 -7.74
CA MET A 160 24.41 14.47 -7.53
C MET A 160 22.96 14.25 -7.08
N GLY A 161 22.43 15.13 -6.22
CA GLY A 161 21.01 15.15 -5.81
C GLY A 161 20.04 15.36 -6.97
N ILE A 162 20.39 16.21 -7.95
CA ILE A 162 19.56 16.43 -9.15
C ILE A 162 19.49 15.16 -10.00
N VAL A 163 20.63 14.50 -10.21
CA VAL A 163 20.69 13.20 -10.92
C VAL A 163 19.89 12.14 -10.17
N PHE A 164 20.02 12.09 -8.85
CA PHE A 164 19.27 11.17 -7.99
C PHE A 164 17.76 11.41 -8.08
N THR A 165 17.33 12.67 -8.15
CA THR A 165 15.92 13.05 -8.34
C THR A 165 15.39 12.56 -9.69
N ALA A 166 16.18 12.66 -10.77
CA ALA A 166 15.77 12.15 -12.07
C ALA A 166 15.58 10.62 -12.05
N ILE A 167 16.46 9.90 -11.35
CA ILE A 167 16.36 8.44 -11.16
C ILE A 167 15.14 8.09 -10.29
N SER A 168 14.91 8.86 -9.23
CA SER A 168 13.81 8.59 -8.29
C SER A 168 12.44 8.68 -8.96
N ILE A 169 12.23 9.63 -9.87
CA ILE A 169 11.00 9.75 -10.66
C ILE A 169 10.71 8.45 -11.43
N ARG A 170 11.73 7.89 -12.10
CA ARG A 170 11.58 6.65 -12.89
C ARG A 170 11.28 5.44 -12.01
N ILE A 171 11.91 5.35 -10.85
CA ILE A 171 11.69 4.23 -9.91
C ILE A 171 10.28 4.31 -9.31
N VAL A 172 9.84 5.50 -8.91
CA VAL A 172 8.50 5.75 -8.38
C VAL A 172 7.43 5.39 -9.43
N ASP A 173 7.60 5.80 -10.69
CA ASP A 173 6.71 5.40 -11.79
C ASP A 173 6.64 3.87 -11.95
N GLY A 174 7.78 3.18 -11.83
CA GLY A 174 7.87 1.72 -11.89
C GLY A 174 7.14 1.03 -10.73
N LEU A 175 7.29 1.56 -9.51
CA LEU A 175 6.59 1.08 -8.31
C LEU A 175 5.08 1.20 -8.45
N THR A 176 4.58 2.37 -8.87
CA THR A 176 3.14 2.59 -9.10
C THR A 176 2.56 1.57 -10.08
N LYS A 177 3.28 1.27 -11.17
CA LYS A 177 2.87 0.23 -12.13
C LYS A 177 2.88 -1.18 -11.54
N LYS A 178 3.89 -1.53 -10.74
CA LYS A 178 3.96 -2.84 -10.07
C LYS A 178 2.82 -3.01 -9.06
N ILE A 179 2.51 -1.98 -8.28
CA ILE A 179 1.40 -1.97 -7.33
C ILE A 179 0.06 -2.14 -8.07
N GLY A 180 -0.16 -1.39 -9.16
CA GLY A 180 -1.36 -1.59 -9.98
C GLY A 180 -1.44 -2.98 -10.63
N GLY A 181 -0.30 -3.56 -11.02
CA GLY A 181 -0.21 -4.94 -11.50
C GLY A 181 -0.54 -5.98 -10.43
N TYR A 182 -0.17 -5.73 -9.18
CA TYR A 182 -0.55 -6.57 -8.03
C TYR A 182 -2.08 -6.59 -7.86
N THR A 183 -2.75 -5.44 -7.88
CA THR A 183 -4.23 -5.36 -7.80
C THR A 183 -4.89 -6.14 -8.93
N ARG A 184 -4.33 -6.06 -10.16
CA ARG A 184 -4.82 -6.85 -11.31
C ARG A 184 -4.64 -8.35 -11.10
N SER A 185 -3.49 -8.78 -10.59
CA SER A 185 -3.22 -10.19 -10.29
C SER A 185 -4.16 -10.72 -9.20
N MET A 186 -4.37 -9.93 -8.15
CA MET A 186 -5.30 -10.25 -7.06
C MET A 186 -6.72 -10.50 -7.60
N ILE A 187 -7.28 -9.56 -8.38
CA ILE A 187 -8.63 -9.70 -8.94
C ILE A 187 -8.73 -10.91 -9.88
N ARG A 188 -7.70 -11.15 -10.71
CA ARG A 188 -7.67 -12.30 -11.62
C ARG A 188 -7.69 -13.63 -10.86
N GLN A 189 -6.91 -13.76 -9.78
CA GLN A 189 -6.89 -14.97 -8.97
C GLN A 189 -8.17 -15.16 -8.15
N LEU A 190 -8.83 -14.07 -7.75
CA LEU A 190 -10.10 -14.13 -7.01
C LEU A 190 -11.30 -14.49 -7.90
N ASN A 191 -11.21 -14.21 -9.21
CA ASN A 191 -12.23 -14.57 -10.19
C ASN A 191 -12.07 -16.00 -10.75
N GLN A 192 -10.89 -16.63 -10.60
CA GLN A 192 -10.63 -18.03 -10.99
C GLN A 192 -11.19 -19.04 -9.99
#